data_AF-A0A4Q3HH35-F1
#
_entry.id   AF-A0A4Q3HH35-F1
#
_cell.length_a   1.000
_cell.length_b   1.000
_cell.length_c   1.000
_cell.angle_alpha   90.00
_cell.angle_beta   90.00
_cell.angle_gamma   90.00
#
_symmetry.space_group_name_H-M   'P 1'
#
loop_
_entity.id
_entity.type
_entity.pdbx_description
1 polymer ?
#
loop_
_entity_poly.entity_id
_entity_poly.type
_entity_poly.pdbx_seq_one_letter_code
_entity_poly.pdbx_strand_id
1 'polypeptide(L)'
;DEDMPPGFDDIASRLIGRLEAVDHDVYALQERARLLHEEIDSKQASETNRHLYILSIMTAFLLPPSLVTGFFGMNTSSLPFAEGLHGTAFALGFMVLSAAIAWWLLKRTGIF
;
A
#
# COMPACT_ATOMS: atom_id res chain seq x y z
N ASP A 1 -14.48 -53.48 -42.71
CA ASP A 1 -13.71 -53.86 -41.51
C ASP A 1 -12.25 -53.66 -41.84
N GLU A 2 -11.78 -52.47 -41.50
CA GLU A 2 -10.48 -51.91 -41.89
C GLU A 2 -9.46 -52.40 -40.86
N ASP A 3 -8.75 -53.49 -41.19
CA ASP A 3 -7.68 -54.04 -40.36
C ASP A 3 -6.61 -52.96 -40.16
N MET A 4 -6.60 -52.33 -38.98
CA MET A 4 -5.55 -51.39 -38.59
C MET A 4 -4.19 -52.09 -38.63
N PRO A 5 -3.13 -51.41 -39.10
CA PRO A 5 -1.80 -51.99 -39.18
C PRO A 5 -1.31 -52.42 -37.77
N PRO A 6 -0.69 -53.61 -37.63
CA PRO A 6 -0.29 -54.14 -36.34
C PRO A 6 0.67 -53.15 -35.63
N GLY A 7 0.28 -52.71 -34.44
CA GLY A 7 1.05 -51.74 -33.61
C GLY A 7 0.48 -50.32 -33.56
N PHE A 8 -0.55 -49.98 -34.34
CA PHE A 8 -1.21 -48.66 -34.29
C PHE A 8 -1.80 -48.36 -32.90
N ASP A 9 -2.45 -49.35 -32.27
CA ASP A 9 -3.05 -49.20 -30.93
C ASP A 9 -2.01 -48.94 -29.82
N ASP A 10 -0.81 -49.53 -29.93
CA ASP A 10 0.26 -49.31 -28.95
C ASP A 10 0.83 -47.89 -29.08
N ILE A 11 0.98 -47.39 -30.31
CA ILE A 11 1.42 -46.01 -30.57
C ILE A 11 0.36 -45.00 -30.10
N ALA A 12 -0.92 -45.25 -30.41
CA ALA A 12 -2.03 -44.41 -29.97
C ALA A 12 -2.10 -44.35 -28.44
N SER A 13 -2.02 -45.50 -27.76
CA SER A 13 -2.04 -45.58 -26.30
C SER A 13 -0.87 -44.84 -25.65
N ARG A 14 0.33 -44.95 -26.23
CA ARG A 14 1.51 -44.21 -25.75
C ARG A 14 1.37 -42.69 -25.95
N LEU A 15 0.77 -42.25 -27.05
CA LEU A 15 0.52 -40.83 -27.32
C LEU A 15 -0.52 -40.27 -26.36
N ILE A 16 -1.61 -41.00 -26.11
CA ILE A 16 -2.66 -40.64 -25.15
C ILE A 16 -2.05 -40.52 -23.75
N GLY A 17 -1.27 -41.49 -23.29
CA GLY A 17 -0.62 -41.41 -21.98
C GLY A 17 0.37 -40.24 -21.85
N ARG A 18 1.06 -39.87 -22.93
CA ARG A 18 1.91 -38.66 -22.94
C ARG A 18 1.08 -37.37 -22.91
N LEU A 19 -0.04 -37.35 -23.62
CA LEU A 19 -0.97 -36.21 -23.62
C LEU A 19 -1.58 -35.99 -22.24
N GLU A 20 -2.01 -37.07 -21.56
CA GLU A 20 -2.53 -37.00 -20.19
C GLU A 20 -1.48 -36.52 -19.19
N ALA A 21 -0.22 -36.97 -19.33
CA ALA A 21 0.86 -36.50 -18.47
C ALA A 21 1.13 -35.00 -18.69
N VAL A 22 1.17 -34.55 -19.95
CA VAL A 22 1.35 -33.12 -20.27
C VAL A 22 0.18 -32.29 -19.78
N ASP A 23 -1.05 -32.78 -19.93
CA ASP A 23 -2.26 -32.11 -19.43
C ASP A 23 -2.19 -31.92 -17.92
N HIS A 24 -1.82 -32.97 -17.18
CA HIS A 24 -1.62 -32.89 -15.73
C HIS A 24 -0.53 -31.89 -15.33
N ASP A 25 0.60 -31.89 -16.04
CA ASP A 25 1.69 -30.95 -15.81
C ASP A 25 1.26 -29.50 -16.09
N VAL A 26 0.48 -29.27 -17.14
CA VAL A 26 -0.10 -27.96 -17.47
C VAL A 26 -1.05 -27.49 -16.37
N TYR A 27 -1.93 -28.36 -15.87
CA TYR A 27 -2.82 -28.04 -14.75
C TYR A 27 -2.03 -27.68 -13.49
N ALA A 28 -0.99 -28.45 -13.17
CA ALA A 28 -0.14 -28.17 -12.02
C ALA A 28 0.63 -26.85 -12.16
N LEU A 29 1.11 -26.52 -13.36
CA LEU A 29 1.77 -25.25 -13.65
C LEU A 29 0.80 -24.08 -13.59
N GLN A 30 -0.42 -24.25 -14.09
CA GLN A 30 -1.46 -23.22 -14.05
C GLN A 30 -1.82 -22.88 -12.60
N GLU A 31 -1.98 -23.89 -11.74
CA GLU A 31 -2.27 -23.66 -10.32
C GLU A 31 -1.12 -22.95 -9.61
N ARG A 32 0.13 -23.35 -9.87
CA ARG A 32 1.31 -22.67 -9.33
C ARG A 32 1.40 -21.22 -9.82
N ALA A 33 1.14 -20.98 -11.10
CA ALA A 33 1.14 -19.63 -11.67
C ALA A 33 0.08 -18.75 -11.01
N ARG A 34 -1.11 -19.30 -10.76
CA ARG A 34 -2.17 -18.61 -10.03
C ARG A 34 -1.75 -18.27 -8.60
N LEU A 35 -1.21 -19.23 -7.85
CA LEU A 35 -0.75 -18.99 -6.48
C LEU A 35 0.37 -17.92 -6.41
N LEU A 36 1.30 -17.95 -7.36
CA LEU A 36 2.33 -16.93 -7.48
C LEU A 36 1.74 -15.55 -7.80
N HIS A 37 0.70 -15.51 -8.64
CA HIS A 37 0.00 -14.26 -8.93
C HIS A 37 -0.66 -13.69 -7.67
N GLU A 38 -1.36 -14.53 -6.91
CA GLU A 38 -1.97 -14.14 -5.62
C GLU A 38 -0.90 -13.66 -4.61
N GLU A 39 0.28 -14.29 -4.59
CA GLU A 39 1.39 -13.84 -3.73
C GLU A 39 1.97 -12.49 -4.18
N ILE A 40 2.13 -12.27 -5.49
CA ILE A 40 2.60 -11.00 -6.06
C ILE A 40 1.61 -9.88 -5.72
N ASP A 41 0.31 -10.11 -5.93
CA ASP A 41 -0.73 -9.14 -5.62
C ASP A 41 -0.75 -8.80 -4.13
N SER A 42 -0.60 -9.81 -3.27
CA SER A 42 -0.48 -9.62 -1.82
C SER A 42 0.74 -8.77 -1.44
N LYS A 43 1.91 -9.06 -2.03
CA LYS A 43 3.14 -8.27 -1.82
C LYS A 43 2.98 -6.84 -2.31
N GLN A 44 2.39 -6.64 -3.49
CA GLN A 44 2.14 -5.33 -4.06
C GLN A 44 1.17 -4.51 -3.19
N ALA A 45 0.11 -5.14 -2.68
CA ALA A 45 -0.82 -4.51 -1.75
C ALA A 45 -0.13 -4.11 -0.44
N SER A 46 0.74 -4.97 0.10
CA SER A 46 1.52 -4.69 1.31
C SER A 46 2.46 -3.49 1.13
N GLU A 47 3.23 -3.45 0.04
CA GLU A 47 4.12 -2.33 -0.29
C GLU A 47 3.34 -1.02 -0.51
N THR A 48 2.20 -1.10 -1.22
CA THR A 48 1.31 0.05 -1.42
C THR A 48 0.78 0.59 -0.10
N ASN A 49 0.32 -0.30 0.79
CA ASN A 49 -0.17 0.09 2.10
C ASN A 49 0.95 0.71 2.95
N ARG A 50 2.18 0.19 2.85
CA ARG A 50 3.35 0.78 3.51
C ARG A 50 3.67 2.19 3.00
N HIS A 51 3.57 2.42 1.69
CA HIS A 51 3.72 3.77 1.14
C HIS A 51 2.61 4.71 1.60
N LEU A 52 1.34 4.26 1.56
CA LEU A 52 0.20 5.04 2.05
C LEU A 52 0.33 5.39 3.53
N TYR A 53 0.82 4.44 4.33
CA TYR A 53 1.10 4.64 5.74
C TYR A 53 2.13 5.74 5.97
N ILE A 54 3.25 5.72 5.24
CA ILE A 54 4.28 6.77 5.32
C ILE A 54 3.69 8.13 4.91
N LEU A 55 2.95 8.20 3.80
CA LEU A 55 2.30 9.43 3.35
C LEU A 55 1.31 9.98 4.39
N SER A 56 0.52 9.10 5.01
CA SER A 56 -0.43 9.45 6.06
C SER A 56 0.27 10.07 7.27
N ILE A 57 1.38 9.47 7.72
CA ILE A 57 2.20 9.99 8.83
C ILE A 57 2.79 11.36 8.46
N MET A 58 3.35 11.50 7.27
CA MET A 58 3.90 12.79 6.80
C MET A 58 2.80 13.87 6.79
N THR A 59 1.62 13.53 6.27
CA THR A 59 0.47 14.44 6.24
C THR A 59 0.01 14.84 7.64
N ALA A 60 -0.12 13.87 8.55
CA ALA A 60 -0.48 14.11 9.94
C ALA A 60 0.53 15.01 10.67
N PHE A 61 1.82 14.95 10.30
CA PHE A 61 2.85 15.83 10.84
C PHE A 61 2.82 17.25 10.26
N LEU A 62 2.46 17.38 8.97
CA LEU A 62 2.41 18.67 8.27
C LEU A 62 1.11 19.45 8.50
N LEU A 63 0.00 18.77 8.76
CA LEU A 63 -1.31 19.38 8.99
C LEU A 63 -1.34 20.37 10.16
N PRO A 64 -0.83 20.04 11.37
CA PRO A 64 -0.85 20.96 12.51
C PRO A 64 -0.14 22.30 12.27
N PRO A 65 1.12 22.35 11.78
CA PRO A 65 1.75 23.62 11.44
C PRO A 65 1.07 24.32 10.26
N SER A 66 0.55 23.58 9.26
CA SER A 66 -0.18 24.17 8.13
C SER A 66 -1.48 24.87 8.56
N LEU A 67 -2.19 24.34 9.57
CA LEU A 67 -3.36 25.00 10.15
C LEU A 67 -2.97 26.26 10.92
N VAL A 68 -1.87 26.22 11.68
CA VAL A 68 -1.38 27.39 12.42
C VAL A 68 -0.93 28.48 11.45
N THR A 69 -0.09 28.16 10.46
CA THR A 69 0.34 29.13 9.44
C THR A 69 -0.83 29.67 8.62
N GLY A 70 -1.80 28.83 8.27
CA GLY A 70 -3.02 29.25 7.58
C GLY A 70 -3.82 30.25 8.40
N PHE A 71 -4.07 29.96 9.68
CA PHE A 71 -4.84 30.83 10.57
C PHE A 71 -4.17 32.18 10.83
N PHE A 72 -2.84 32.20 11.04
CA PHE A 72 -2.07 33.43 11.27
C PHE A 72 -1.67 34.18 9.98
N GLY A 73 -1.65 33.49 8.83
CA GLY A 73 -1.32 34.05 7.52
C GLY A 73 -2.53 34.64 6.77
N MET A 74 -3.75 34.37 7.25
CA MET A 74 -4.93 35.14 6.83
C MET A 74 -4.71 36.60 7.23
N ASN A 75 -5.04 37.53 6.33
CA ASN A 75 -4.91 38.98 6.54
C ASN A 75 -5.99 39.50 7.51
N THR A 76 -6.17 38.83 8.65
CA THR A 76 -7.16 39.13 9.68
C THR A 76 -6.57 40.15 10.63
N SER A 77 -6.89 41.42 10.38
CA SER A 77 -6.48 42.60 11.15
C SER A 77 -6.96 42.64 12.62
N SER A 78 -7.49 41.53 13.15
CA SER A 78 -8.14 41.41 14.46
C SER A 78 -7.84 40.04 15.11
N LEU A 79 -6.57 39.64 15.15
CA LEU A 79 -6.15 38.46 15.92
C LEU A 79 -6.04 38.83 17.41
N PRO A 80 -6.55 38.00 18.35
CA PRO A 80 -6.50 38.26 19.80
C PRO A 80 -5.09 38.26 20.43
N PHE A 81 -4.03 38.35 19.61
CA PHE A 81 -2.63 38.50 20.01
C PHE A 81 -1.84 39.47 19.10
N ALA A 82 -2.49 40.17 18.15
CA ALA A 82 -1.80 41.03 17.17
C ALA A 82 -1.33 42.38 17.72
N GLU A 83 -1.84 42.84 18.87
CA GLU A 83 -1.56 44.17 19.39
C GLU A 83 -0.30 44.27 20.29
N GLY A 84 0.38 43.15 20.58
CA GLY A 84 1.56 43.13 21.45
C GLY A 84 2.84 42.66 20.74
N LEU A 85 4.00 43.21 21.14
CA LEU A 85 5.36 42.82 20.67
C LEU A 85 5.66 41.30 20.71
N HIS A 86 4.82 40.50 21.38
CA HIS A 86 5.00 39.06 21.61
C HIS A 86 3.97 38.17 20.89
N GLY A 87 3.07 38.72 20.07
CA GLY A 87 2.02 37.94 19.39
C GLY A 87 2.55 36.84 18.48
N THR A 88 3.63 37.14 17.75
CA THR A 88 4.37 36.18 16.93
C THR A 88 5.04 35.08 17.77
N ALA A 89 5.54 35.40 18.97
CA ALA A 89 6.13 34.41 19.88
C ALA A 89 5.09 33.41 20.41
N PHE A 90 3.87 33.87 20.72
CA PHE A 90 2.77 32.99 21.09
C PHE A 90 2.29 32.13 19.93
N ALA A 91 2.21 32.68 18.71
CA ALA A 91 1.89 31.92 17.50
C ALA A 91 2.90 30.79 17.25
N LEU A 92 4.20 31.10 17.42
CA LEU A 92 5.29 30.12 17.33
C LEU A 92 5.19 29.06 18.42
N GLY A 93 4.83 29.45 19.65
CA GLY A 93 4.54 28.53 20.76
C GLY A 93 3.39 27.58 20.45
N PHE A 94 2.28 28.07 19.90
CA PHE A 94 1.16 27.24 19.45
C PHE A 94 1.53 26.31 18.29
N MET A 95 2.39 26.76 17.37
CA MET A 95 2.90 25.93 16.28
C MET A 95 3.73 24.75 16.81
N VAL A 96 4.65 25.03 17.74
CA VAL A 96 5.48 24.01 18.40
C VAL A 96 4.63 23.07 19.25
N LEU A 97 3.65 23.59 20.01
CA LEU A 97 2.73 22.79 20.82
C LEU A 97 1.87 21.88 19.94
N SER A 98 1.35 22.40 18.82
CA SER A 98 0.55 21.65 17.85
C SER A 98 1.37 20.53 17.20
N ALA A 99 2.62 20.81 16.82
CA ALA A 99 3.55 19.80 16.34
C ALA A 99 3.90 18.75 17.42
N ALA A 100 4.07 19.17 18.68
CA ALA A 100 4.34 18.28 19.80
C ALA A 100 3.15 17.37 20.13
N ILE A 101 1.92 17.89 20.06
CA ILE A 101 0.70 17.10 20.23
C ILE A 101 0.54 16.10 19.08
N ALA A 102 0.81 16.50 17.85
CA ALA A 102 0.78 15.61 16.70
C ALA A 102 1.80 14.48 16.84
N TRP A 103 3.02 14.80 17.26
CA TRP A 103 4.06 13.82 17.55
C TRP A 103 3.66 12.88 18.71
N TRP A 104 3.07 13.42 19.77
CA TRP A 104 2.58 12.63 20.90
C TRP A 104 1.43 11.69 20.49
N LEU A 105 0.49 12.15 19.66
CA LEU A 105 -0.59 11.34 19.13
C LEU A 105 -0.08 10.22 18.23
N LEU A 106 0.86 10.53 17.32
CA LEU A 106 1.53 9.53 16.48
C LEU A 106 2.24 8.46 17.31
N LYS A 107 2.88 8.86 18.42
CA LYS A 107 3.49 7.92 19.37
C LYS A 107 2.45 7.10 20.14
N ARG A 108 1.29 7.69 20.46
CA ARG A 108 0.23 7.03 21.24
C ARG A 108 -0.60 6.06 20.40
N THR A 109 -0.77 6.31 19.11
CA THR A 109 -1.58 5.44 18.22
C THR A 109 -0.90 4.12 17.86
N GLY A 110 0.26 3.80 18.45
CA GLY A 110 0.92 2.49 18.27
C GLY A 110 1.45 2.25 16.86
N ILE A 111 1.59 3.33 16.09
CA ILE A 111 2.26 3.38 14.78
C ILE A 111 3.79 3.24 14.95
N PHE A 112 4.28 3.49 16.17
CA PHE A 112 5.64 3.23 16.66
C PHE A 112 5.62 2.17 17.77
#